data_AF-A0A6I6JP14-F1
#
_entry.id   AF-A0A6I6JP14-F1
#
_cell.length_a   1.000
_cell.length_b   1.000
_cell.length_c   1.000
_cell.angle_alpha   90.00
_cell.angle_beta   90.00
_cell.angle_gamma   90.00
#
_symmetry.space_group_name_H-M   'P 1'
#
loop_
_entity.id
_entity.type
_entity.pdbx_description
1 polymer ?
#
loop_
_entity_poly.entity_id
_entity_poly.type
_entity_poly.pdbx_seq_one_letter_code
_entity_poly.pdbx_strand_id
1 'polypeptide(L)'
;MEKENYPLDLGYLDDVAGGDIEFKKELVKIFLQQVPVFIENMKKFQVEKDLENLAKEAHTAKSSVLIFGMEETGANLKKIQLLAEENQTQQIPMLLEKSIRDMEEIILPLQHFMES
;
A
#
# COMPACT_ATOMS: atom_id res chain seq x y z
N MET A 1 10.93 6.94 23.64
CA MET A 1 10.64 7.00 22.19
C MET A 1 9.20 6.55 22.06
N GLU A 2 8.33 7.48 21.65
CA GLU A 2 6.93 7.17 21.38
C GLU A 2 6.90 6.06 20.32
N LYS A 3 6.09 5.03 20.55
CA LYS A 3 5.80 4.07 19.48
C LYS A 3 5.01 4.85 18.44
N GLU A 4 5.68 5.32 17.39
CA GLU A 4 4.97 5.85 16.23
C GLU A 4 4.11 4.69 15.69
N ASN A 5 2.80 4.85 15.82
CA ASN A 5 1.82 3.80 15.60
C ASN A 5 1.50 3.73 14.09
N TYR A 6 2.52 3.55 13.27
CA TYR A 6 2.36 3.42 11.82
C TYR A 6 1.69 2.09 11.47
N PRO A 7 0.99 2.01 10.32
CA PRO A 7 0.51 0.74 9.78
C PRO A 7 1.65 -0.19 9.28
N LEU A 8 2.91 0.15 9.55
CA LEU A 8 4.12 -0.53 9.10
C LEU A 8 4.68 -1.46 10.18
N ASP A 9 5.00 -2.69 9.80
CA ASP A 9 5.75 -3.63 10.66
C ASP A 9 7.17 -3.84 10.11
N LEU A 10 8.13 -3.12 10.70
CA LEU A 10 9.55 -3.24 10.34
C LEU A 10 10.15 -4.59 10.73
N GLY A 11 9.60 -5.26 11.75
CA GLY A 11 10.07 -6.58 12.18
C GLY A 11 9.64 -7.67 11.20
N TYR A 12 8.39 -7.60 10.72
CA TYR A 12 7.95 -8.45 9.62
C TYR A 12 8.78 -8.23 8.35
N LEU A 13 9.12 -6.97 8.04
CA LEU A 13 9.99 -6.67 6.90
C LEU A 13 11.41 -7.26 7.07
N ASP A 14 11.95 -7.28 8.29
CA ASP A 14 13.22 -7.96 8.59
C ASP A 14 13.13 -9.48 8.37
N ASP A 15 12.02 -10.09 8.78
CA ASP A 15 11.77 -11.52 8.56
C ASP A 15 11.68 -11.85 7.06
N VAL A 16 10.97 -11.01 6.28
CA VAL A 16 10.89 -11.14 4.81
C VAL A 16 12.27 -10.99 4.18
N ALA A 17 13.08 -10.07 4.69
CA ALA A 17 14.43 -9.84 4.20
C ALA A 17 15.45 -10.89 4.68
N GLY A 18 15.07 -11.80 5.58
CA GLY A 18 15.97 -12.81 6.15
C GLY A 18 17.13 -12.20 6.94
N GLY A 19 16.97 -10.99 7.47
CA GLY A 19 18.02 -10.21 8.13
C GLY A 19 19.06 -9.57 7.20
N ASP A 20 18.88 -9.65 5.87
CA ASP A 20 19.74 -8.97 4.89
C ASP A 20 19.32 -7.50 4.74
N ILE A 21 20.15 -6.59 5.28
CA ILE A 21 19.88 -5.16 5.26
C ILE A 21 19.89 -4.55 3.86
N GLU A 22 20.72 -5.06 2.94
CA GLU A 22 20.79 -4.55 1.57
C GLU A 22 19.53 -4.96 0.80
N PHE A 23 19.10 -6.21 0.97
CA PHE A 23 17.85 -6.67 0.39
C PHE A 23 16.64 -5.93 0.99
N LYS A 24 16.62 -5.67 2.30
CA LYS A 24 15.60 -4.80 2.93
C LYS A 24 15.57 -3.41 2.31
N LYS A 25 16.72 -2.76 2.12
CA LYS A 25 16.82 -1.45 1.48
C LYS A 25 16.35 -1.49 0.02
N GLU A 26 16.59 -2.58 -0.70
CA GLU A 26 16.05 -2.78 -2.05
C GLU A 26 14.52 -2.86 -2.06
N LEU A 27 13.92 -3.65 -1.15
CA LEU A 27 12.47 -3.74 -1.01
C LEU A 27 11.86 -2.37 -0.70
N VAL A 28 12.42 -1.64 0.27
CA VAL A 28 11.96 -0.28 0.62
C VAL A 28 12.05 0.66 -0.57
N LYS A 29 13.16 0.62 -1.32
CA LYS A 29 13.33 1.45 -2.52
C LYS A 29 12.28 1.15 -3.58
N ILE A 30 12.02 -0.13 -3.87
CA ILE A 30 10.99 -0.54 -4.84
C ILE A 30 9.62 -0.04 -4.39
N PHE A 31 9.29 -0.21 -3.12
CA PHE A 31 8.03 0.23 -2.55
C PHE A 31 7.82 1.75 -2.65
N LEU A 32 8.84 2.53 -2.28
CA LEU A 32 8.81 4.00 -2.40
C LEU A 32 8.64 4.48 -3.85
N GLN A 33 9.11 3.71 -4.84
CA GLN A 33 8.89 4.02 -6.25
C GLN A 33 7.48 3.63 -6.73
N GLN A 34 6.91 2.55 -6.19
CA GLN A 34 5.61 2.02 -6.61
C GLN A 34 4.43 2.77 -6.00
N VAL A 35 4.48 3.11 -4.71
CA VAL A 35 3.34 3.70 -3.99
C VAL A 35 2.76 4.95 -4.67
N PRO A 36 3.57 5.93 -5.12
CA PRO A 36 3.02 7.10 -5.81
C PRO A 36 2.24 6.73 -7.09
N VAL A 37 2.73 5.73 -7.84
CA VAL A 37 2.08 5.24 -9.06
C VAL A 37 0.76 4.55 -8.73
N PHE A 38 0.72 3.71 -7.69
CA PHE A 38 -0.51 3.08 -7.23
C PHE A 38 -1.56 4.12 -6.83
N ILE A 39 -1.17 5.14 -6.07
CA ILE A 39 -2.06 6.21 -5.63
C ILE A 39 -2.61 6.99 -6.83
N GLU A 40 -1.75 7.39 -7.76
CA GLU A 40 -2.15 8.12 -8.97
C GLU A 40 -3.14 7.29 -9.80
N ASN A 41 -2.80 6.04 -10.11
CA ASN A 41 -3.63 5.14 -10.90
C ASN A 41 -4.98 4.88 -10.23
N MET A 42 -5.01 4.56 -8.94
CA MET A 42 -6.27 4.29 -8.26
C MET A 42 -7.18 5.54 -8.20
N LYS A 43 -6.62 6.73 -7.93
CA LYS A 43 -7.38 8.00 -7.99
C LYS A 43 -7.94 8.23 -9.40
N LYS A 44 -7.13 8.02 -10.43
CA LYS A 44 -7.54 8.14 -11.83
C LYS A 44 -8.68 7.19 -12.18
N PHE A 45 -8.49 5.89 -11.96
CA PHE A 45 -9.49 4.87 -12.31
C PHE A 45 -10.80 5.05 -11.54
N GLN A 46 -10.73 5.51 -10.30
CA GLN A 46 -11.92 5.87 -9.53
C GLN A 46 -12.70 7.02 -10.18
N VAL A 47 -12.03 8.10 -10.59
CA VAL A 47 -12.66 9.27 -11.25
C VAL A 47 -13.24 8.89 -12.61
N GLU A 48 -12.51 8.10 -13.39
CA GLU A 48 -12.92 7.61 -14.71
C GLU A 48 -14.00 6.52 -14.63
N LYS A 49 -14.30 6.02 -13.43
CA LYS A 49 -15.18 4.85 -13.18
C LYS A 49 -14.71 3.59 -13.91
N ASP A 50 -13.40 3.47 -14.12
CA ASP A 50 -12.75 2.31 -14.70
C ASP A 50 -12.56 1.23 -13.61
N LEU A 51 -13.64 0.51 -13.32
CA LEU A 51 -13.66 -0.48 -12.24
C LEU A 51 -12.75 -1.68 -12.53
N GLU A 52 -12.55 -2.02 -13.80
CA GLU A 52 -11.68 -3.13 -14.19
C GLU A 52 -10.22 -2.82 -13.85
N ASN A 53 -9.73 -1.64 -14.25
CA ASN A 53 -8.36 -1.25 -13.93
C ASN A 53 -8.19 -0.88 -12.46
N LEU A 54 -9.22 -0.33 -11.80
CA LEU A 54 -9.20 -0.12 -10.36
C LEU A 54 -9.02 -1.44 -9.59
N ALA A 55 -9.73 -2.51 -9.98
CA ALA A 55 -9.58 -3.82 -9.35
C ALA A 55 -8.16 -4.39 -9.52
N LYS A 56 -7.59 -4.30 -10.72
CA LYS A 56 -6.23 -4.75 -11.03
C LYS A 56 -5.17 -3.97 -10.24
N GLU A 57 -5.33 -2.66 -10.16
CA GLU A 57 -4.43 -1.79 -9.41
C GLU A 57 -4.50 -2.10 -7.91
N ALA A 58 -5.71 -2.22 -7.35
CA ALA A 58 -5.91 -2.59 -5.95
C ALA A 58 -5.31 -3.96 -5.61
N HIS A 59 -5.43 -4.94 -6.52
CA HIS A 59 -4.80 -6.25 -6.36
C HIS A 59 -3.27 -6.16 -6.31
N THR A 60 -2.67 -5.33 -7.17
CA THR A 60 -1.22 -5.16 -7.26
C THR A 60 -0.68 -4.42 -6.04
N ALA A 61 -1.31 -3.31 -5.67
CA ALA A 61 -0.98 -2.55 -4.46
C ALA A 61 -1.10 -3.41 -3.19
N LYS A 62 -2.13 -4.26 -3.10
CA LYS A 62 -2.34 -5.17 -1.96
C LYS A 62 -1.11 -6.06 -1.71
N SER A 63 -0.59 -6.70 -2.74
CA SER A 63 0.59 -7.57 -2.60
C SER A 63 1.82 -6.79 -2.14
N SER A 64 1.96 -5.55 -2.61
CA SER A 64 3.05 -4.66 -2.21
C SER A 64 2.95 -4.27 -0.72
N VAL A 65 1.79 -3.77 -0.26
CA VAL A 65 1.62 -3.33 1.14
C VAL A 65 1.69 -4.47 2.16
N LEU A 66 1.31 -5.69 1.78
CA LEU A 66 1.41 -6.86 2.65
C LEU A 66 2.86 -7.30 2.92
N ILE A 67 3.81 -7.01 2.01
CA ILE A 67 5.25 -7.23 2.26
C ILE A 67 5.74 -6.35 3.42
N PHE A 68 5.10 -5.20 3.63
CA PHE A 68 5.43 -4.23 4.67
C PHE A 68 4.56 -4.41 5.93
N GLY A 69 3.84 -5.53 6.05
CA GLY A 69 3.02 -5.83 7.22
C GLY A 69 1.77 -4.95 7.37
N MET A 70 1.38 -4.21 6.32
CA MET A 70 0.21 -3.32 6.35
C MET A 70 -1.10 -4.11 6.18
N GLU A 71 -1.41 -5.00 7.11
CA GLU A 71 -2.52 -5.96 6.99
C GLU A 71 -3.87 -5.28 6.80
N GLU A 72 -4.14 -4.19 7.52
CA GLU A 72 -5.41 -3.45 7.41
C GLU A 72 -5.56 -2.80 6.03
N THR A 73 -4.49 -2.16 5.53
CA THR A 73 -4.46 -1.57 4.18
C THR A 73 -4.62 -2.65 3.11
N GLY A 74 -3.94 -3.79 3.27
CA GLY A 74 -4.11 -4.95 2.39
C GLY A 74 -5.54 -5.48 2.38
N ALA A 75 -6.21 -5.54 3.54
CA ALA A 75 -7.61 -5.94 3.65
C ALA A 75 -8.56 -4.93 2.95
N ASN A 76 -8.31 -3.64 3.10
CA ASN A 76 -9.08 -2.59 2.41
C ASN A 76 -8.91 -2.67 0.89
N LEU A 77 -7.68 -2.85 0.40
CA LEU A 77 -7.40 -3.02 -1.03
C LEU A 77 -8.05 -4.29 -1.60
N LYS A 78 -8.05 -5.40 -0.85
CA LYS A 78 -8.81 -6.61 -1.22
C LYS A 78 -10.31 -6.32 -1.32
N LYS A 79 -10.87 -5.55 -0.38
CA LYS A 79 -12.29 -5.19 -0.40
C LYS A 79 -12.61 -4.28 -1.59
N ILE A 80 -11.76 -3.31 -1.92
CA ILE A 80 -11.89 -2.46 -3.12
C ILE A 80 -11.88 -3.33 -4.38
N GLN A 81 -10.94 -4.27 -4.49
CA GLN A 81 -10.85 -5.22 -5.60
C GLN A 81 -12.19 -5.94 -5.82
N LEU A 82 -12.72 -6.60 -4.78
CA LEU A 82 -13.96 -7.37 -4.87
C LEU A 82 -15.17 -6.49 -5.21
N LEU A 83 -15.28 -5.33 -4.56
CA LEU A 83 -16.36 -4.38 -4.82
C LEU A 83 -16.33 -3.86 -6.26
N ALA A 84 -15.14 -3.58 -6.81
CA ALA A 84 -15.00 -3.15 -8.19
C ALA A 84 -15.36 -4.27 -9.18
N GLU A 85 -14.94 -5.51 -8.94
CA GLU A 85 -15.31 -6.70 -9.73
C GLU A 85 -16.84 -6.94 -9.71
N GLU A 86 -17.50 -6.69 -8.58
CA GLU A 86 -18.96 -6.80 -8.41
C GLU A 86 -19.74 -5.55 -8.86
N ASN A 87 -19.07 -4.52 -9.41
CA ASN A 87 -19.66 -3.23 -9.78
C ASN A 87 -20.35 -2.47 -8.61
N GLN A 88 -19.94 -2.73 -7.37
CA GLN A 88 -20.46 -2.11 -6.15
C GLN A 88 -19.61 -0.89 -5.73
N THR A 89 -19.99 0.30 -6.18
CA THR A 89 -19.13 1.49 -6.02
C THR A 89 -19.32 2.28 -4.72
N GLN A 90 -20.37 2.00 -3.96
CA GLN A 90 -20.77 2.85 -2.82
C GLN A 90 -19.69 2.99 -1.73
N GLN A 91 -18.97 1.91 -1.43
CA GLN A 91 -17.96 1.88 -0.37
C GLN A 91 -16.53 2.18 -0.88
N ILE A 92 -16.31 2.09 -2.19
CA ILE A 92 -14.97 2.22 -2.79
C ILE A 92 -14.30 3.54 -2.41
N PRO A 93 -14.95 4.72 -2.49
CA PRO A 93 -14.28 5.98 -2.20
C PRO A 93 -13.71 6.09 -0.80
N MET A 94 -14.49 5.72 0.21
CA MET A 94 -14.06 5.78 1.60
C MET A 94 -12.89 4.81 1.88
N LEU A 95 -12.97 3.59 1.36
CA LEU A 95 -11.90 2.59 1.52
C LEU A 95 -10.63 3.01 0.79
N LEU A 96 -10.77 3.59 -0.39
CA LEU A 96 -9.65 4.04 -1.20
C LEU A 96 -8.95 5.24 -0.54
N GLU A 97 -9.71 6.20 -0.05
CA GLU A 97 -9.18 7.36 0.68
C GLU A 97 -8.40 6.93 1.93
N LYS A 98 -8.92 5.96 2.71
CA LYS A 98 -8.18 5.39 3.84
C LYS A 98 -6.89 4.70 3.37
N SER A 99 -6.97 3.84 2.36
CA SER A 99 -5.81 3.08 1.87
C SER A 99 -4.70 4.00 1.34
N ILE A 100 -5.08 5.09 0.66
CA ILE A 100 -4.14 6.12 0.19
C ILE A 100 -3.46 6.81 1.35
N ARG A 101 -4.21 7.25 2.37
CA ARG A 101 -3.62 7.84 3.58
C ARG A 101 -2.64 6.90 4.27
N ASP A 102 -3.04 5.65 4.50
CA ASP A 102 -2.20 4.65 5.15
C ASP A 102 -0.85 4.48 4.38
N MET A 103 -0.87 4.51 3.05
CA MET A 103 0.34 4.43 2.22
C MET A 103 1.17 5.72 2.21
N GLU A 104 0.52 6.89 2.23
CA GLU A 104 1.21 8.20 2.26
C GLU A 104 1.95 8.41 3.60
N GLU A 105 1.35 7.99 4.71
CA GLU A 105 1.91 8.14 6.06
C GLU A 105 3.23 7.40 6.26
N ILE A 106 3.46 6.30 5.54
CA ILE A 106 4.68 5.49 5.69
C ILE A 106 5.82 5.89 4.75
N ILE A 107 5.58 6.79 3.78
CA ILE A 107 6.63 7.23 2.85
C ILE A 107 7.77 7.92 3.60
N LEU A 108 7.46 8.89 4.47
CA LEU A 108 8.49 9.66 5.19
C LEU A 108 9.33 8.77 6.14
N PRO A 109 8.74 7.89 6.97
CA PRO A 109 9.49 6.93 7.77
C PRO A 109 10.43 6.04 6.95
N LEU A 110 9.95 5.54 5.81
CA LEU A 110 10.76 4.69 4.94
C LEU A 110 11.89 5.46 4.25
N GLN A 111 11.68 6.72 3.87
CA GLN A 111 12.74 7.58 3.37
C GLN A 111 13.81 7.82 4.44
N HIS A 112 13.42 8.11 5.68
CA HIS A 112 14.37 8.28 6.78
C HIS A 112 15.18 7.00 7.04
N PHE A 113 14.54 5.82 6.98
CA PHE A 113 15.24 4.54 7.07
C PHE A 113 16.30 4.35 5.99
N MET A 114 16.06 4.86 4.77
CA MET A 114 17.05 4.77 3.68
C MET A 114 18.28 5.68 3.88
N GLU A 115 18.11 6.77 4.63
CA GLU A 115 19.17 7.74 4.94
C GLU A 115 19.99 7.34 6.18
N SER A 116 19.49 6.40 7.00
CA SER A 116 20.19 5.80 8.14
C SER A 116 21.14 4.66 7.75
#